data_AF-A0A064CMB9-F1
#
_entry.id   AF-A0A064CMB9-F1
#
_cell.length_a   1.000
_cell.length_b   1.000
_cell.length_c   1.000
_cell.angle_alpha   90.00
_cell.angle_beta   90.00
_cell.angle_gamma   90.00
#
_symmetry.space_group_name_H-M   'P 1'
#
loop_
_entity.id
_entity.type
_entity.pdbx_description
1 polymer ?
#
loop_
_entity_poly.entity_id
_entity_poly.type
_entity_poly.pdbx_seq_one_letter_code
_entity_poly.pdbx_strand_id
1 'polypeptide(L)' 'MFAAGLQAMYDRGELRRTADPNRLATVLLAAVEGGMLLAQVRRDPAPLATALDDVLDRIADLRPRRASARR' A
#
# COMPACT_ATOMS: atom_id res chain seq x y z
N MET A 1 -12.45 -0.29 -5.64
CA MET A 1 -11.34 0.42 -6.31
C MET A 1 -9.98 -0.09 -5.84
N PHE A 2 -9.58 0.08 -4.57
CA PHE A 2 -8.27 -0.37 -4.06
C PHE A 2 -8.00 -1.88 -4.24
N ALA A 3 -8.95 -2.73 -3.83
CA ALA A 3 -8.81 -4.19 -3.97
C ALA A 3 -8.61 -4.61 -5.43
N ALA A 4 -9.35 -4.03 -6.38
CA ALA A 4 -9.20 -4.32 -7.80
C ALA A 4 -7.82 -3.92 -8.34
N GLY A 5 -7.29 -2.76 -7.93
CA GLY A 5 -5.95 -2.33 -8.32
C GLY A 5 -4.86 -3.26 -7.78
N LEU A 6 -4.95 -3.61 -6.50
CA LEU A 6 -4.01 -4.53 -5.84
C LEU A 6 -4.13 -5.97 -6.38
N GLN A 7 -5.34 -6.41 -6.73
CA GLN A 7 -5.56 -7.69 -7.40
C GLN A 7 -4.91 -7.68 -8.78
N ALA A 8 -5.08 -6.61 -9.56
CA ALA A 8 -4.41 -6.50 -10.85
C ALA A 8 -2.87 -6.50 -10.73
N MET A 9 -2.30 -5.89 -9.68
CA MET A 9 -0.86 -6.00 -9.38
C MET A 9 -0.46 -7.44 -9.05
N TYR A 10 -1.25 -8.13 -8.24
CA TYR A 10 -1.04 -9.53 -7.89
C TYR A 10 -1.09 -10.45 -9.13
N ASP A 11 -2.11 -10.28 -9.97
CA ASP A 11 -2.32 -11.07 -11.19
C ASP A 11 -1.18 -10.88 -12.21
N ARG A 12 -0.60 -9.67 -12.27
CA ARG A 12 0.61 -9.37 -13.07
C ARG A 12 1.91 -9.90 -12.44
N GLY A 13 1.86 -10.49 -11.25
CA GLY A 13 3.03 -10.97 -10.52
C GLY A 13 3.90 -9.87 -9.93
N GLU A 14 3.36 -8.65 -9.78
CA GLU A 14 4.07 -7.51 -9.17
C GLU A 14 4.10 -7.58 -7.64
N LEU A 15 3.26 -8.46 -7.05
CA LEU A 15 3.23 -8.78 -5.63
C LEU A 15 3.63 -10.24 -5.42
N ARG A 16 4.23 -10.53 -4.25
CA ARG A 16 4.55 -11.88 -3.81
C ARG A 16 3.26 -12.70 -3.68
N ARG A 17 3.33 -14.01 -3.92
CA ARG A 17 2.20 -14.95 -3.76
C ARG A 17 1.59 -14.98 -2.35
N THR A 18 2.34 -14.52 -1.35
CA THR A 18 1.88 -14.42 0.04
C THR A 18 1.16 -13.10 0.33
N ALA A 19 1.11 -12.16 -0.63
CA ALA A 19 0.35 -10.93 -0.48
C ALA A 19 -1.15 -11.22 -0.60
N ASP A 20 -1.94 -10.58 0.26
CA ASP A 20 -3.40 -10.62 0.22
C ASP A 20 -3.91 -9.26 -0.25
N PRO A 21 -4.39 -9.15 -1.51
CA PRO A 21 -4.89 -7.89 -2.07
C PRO A 21 -6.06 -7.28 -1.29
N ASN A 22 -6.94 -8.10 -0.71
CA ASN A 22 -8.08 -7.60 0.08
C ASN A 22 -7.61 -7.00 1.39
N ARG A 23 -6.69 -7.68 2.08
CA ARG A 23 -6.11 -7.15 3.32
C ARG A 23 -5.32 -5.85 3.06
N LEU A 24 -4.56 -5.79 1.97
CA LEU A 24 -3.85 -4.57 1.59
C LEU A 24 -4.79 -3.41 1.25
N ALA A 25 -5.92 -3.71 0.60
CA ALA A 25 -6.93 -2.70 0.30
C ALA A 25 -7.56 -2.10 1.56
N THR A 26 -7.89 -2.94 2.55
CA THR A 26 -8.43 -2.48 3.84
C THR A 26 -7.42 -1.60 4.57
N VAL A 27 -6.14 -1.99 4.61
CA VAL A 27 -5.08 -1.20 5.26
C VAL A 27 -4.91 0.14 4.56
N LEU A 28 -4.89 0.17 3.22
CA LEU A 28 -4.78 1.41 2.46
C LEU A 28 -5.97 2.34 2.68
N LEU A 29 -7.19 1.81 2.69
CA LEU A 29 -8.39 2.60 2.98
C LEU A 29 -8.33 3.18 4.40
N ALA A 30 -7.97 2.37 5.40
CA ALA A 30 -7.85 2.83 6.78
C ALA A 30 -6.79 3.93 6.95
N ALA A 31 -5.65 3.82 6.25
CA ALA A 31 -4.61 4.85 6.25
C ALA A 31 -5.09 6.17 5.62
N VAL A 32 -5.82 6.08 4.51
CA VAL A 32 -6.46 7.26 3.88
C VAL A 32 -7.47 7.90 4.81
N GLU A 33 -8.40 7.13 5.37
CA GLU A 33 -9.46 7.65 6.23
C GLU A 33 -8.92 8.24 7.54
N GLY A 34 -8.03 7.52 8.23
CA GLY A 34 -7.39 8.00 9.45
C GLY A 34 -6.46 9.19 9.22
N GLY A 35 -5.68 9.15 8.13
CA GLY A 35 -4.79 10.23 7.72
C GLY A 35 -5.56 11.51 7.37
N MET A 36 -6.66 11.40 6.61
CA MET A 36 -7.52 12.54 6.29
C MET A 36 -8.17 13.12 7.54
N LEU A 37 -8.66 12.28 8.45
CA LEU A 37 -9.25 12.73 9.72
C LEU A 37 -8.24 13.54 10.54
N LEU A 38 -7.02 13.03 10.71
CA LEU A 38 -5.96 13.75 11.43
C LEU A 38 -5.54 15.04 10.72
N ALA A 39 -5.46 15.01 9.39
CA ALA A 39 -5.11 16.18 8.61
C ALA A 39 -6.14 17.31 8.75
N GLN A 40 -7.43 16.96 8.80
CA GLN A 40 -8.50 17.94 9.02
C GLN A 40 -8.48 18.49 10.45
N VAL A 41 -8.30 17.63 11.46
CA VAL A 41 -8.24 18.05 12.88
C VAL A 41 -7.06 19.00 13.11
N ARG A 42 -5.91 18.71 12.52
CA ARG A 42 -4.67 19.49 12.70
C ARG A 42 -4.50 20.62 11.69
N ARG A 43 -5.34 20.67 10.65
CA ARG A 43 -5.20 21.56 9.47
C ARG A 43 -3.80 21.47 8.85
N ASP A 44 -3.28 20.26 8.76
CA ASP A 44 -1.93 19.95 8.30
C ASP A 44 -1.99 18.66 7.47
N PRO A 45 -1.53 18.64 6.21
CA PRO A 45 -1.54 17.42 5.39
C PRO A 45 -0.52 16.35 5.83
N ALA A 46 0.45 16.68 6.67
CA ALA A 46 1.54 15.77 7.05
C ALA A 46 1.09 14.39 7.59
N PRO A 47 0.03 14.27 8.42
CA PRO A 47 -0.44 12.96 8.88
C PRO A 47 -0.95 12.06 7.75
N LEU A 48 -1.60 12.61 6.73
CA LEU A 48 -2.06 11.84 5.57
C LEU A 48 -0.88 11.38 4.73
N ALA A 49 0.07 12.27 4.44
CA ALA A 49 1.29 11.92 3.70
C ALA A 49 2.05 10.78 4.40
N THR A 50 2.29 10.93 5.71
CA THR A 50 2.98 9.91 6.52
C THR A 50 2.27 8.56 6.44
N ALA A 51 0.94 8.53 6.62
CA ALA A 51 0.18 7.28 6.59
C ALA A 51 0.19 6.62 5.20
N LEU A 52 0.17 7.42 4.12
CA LEU A 52 0.26 6.91 2.76
C LEU A 52 1.65 6.36 2.45
N ASP A 53 2.70 7.07 2.83
CA ASP A 53 4.09 6.64 2.63
C ASP A 53 4.33 5.27 3.28
N ASP A 54 3.92 5.08 4.54
CA ASP A 54 4.06 3.80 5.25
C ASP A 54 3.32 2.64 4.57
N VAL A 55 2.11 2.89 4.05
CA VAL A 55 1.34 1.84 3.34
C VAL A 55 1.97 1.53 1.98
N LEU A 56 2.47 2.53 1.28
CA LEU A 56 3.15 2.35 0.00
C LEU A 56 4.45 1.56 0.18
N ASP A 57 5.24 1.87 1.21
CA ASP A 57 6.44 1.12 1.59
C ASP A 57 6.10 -0.33 1.91
N ARG A 58 5.02 -0.57 2.66
CA ARG A 58 4.53 -1.92 2.93
C ARG A 58 4.13 -2.69 1.66
N ILE A 59 3.51 -2.02 0.68
CA ILE A 59 3.19 -2.63 -0.62
C ILE A 59 4.48 -2.90 -1.40
N ALA A 60 5.46 -1.99 -1.34
CA ALA A 60 6.75 -2.13 -2.00
C ALA A 60 7.55 -3.32 -1.47
N ASP A 61 7.55 -3.56 -0.15
CA ASP A 61 8.17 -4.71 0.51
C ASP A 61 7.56 -6.06 0.08
N LEU A 62 6.30 -6.03 -0.36
CA LEU A 62 5.61 -7.19 -0.88
C LEU A 62 5.85 -7.42 -2.37
N ARG A 63 6.62 -6.58 -3.04
CA ARG A 63 7.04 -6.85 -4.42
C ARG A 63 8.05 -8.00 -4.44
N PRO A 64 8.06 -8.84 -5.49
CA PRO A 64 9.07 -9.88 -5.62
C PRO A 64 10.46 -9.24 -5.61
N ARG A 65 11.33 -9.73 -4.73
CA ARG A 65 12.76 -9.44 -4.83
C ARG A 65 13.19 -9.95 -6.20
N ARG A 66 13.48 -9.05 -7.15
CA ARG A 66 14.08 -9.43 -8.44
C ARG A 66 15.24 -10.35 -8.09
N ALA A 67 15.19 -11.61 -8.56
CA ALA A 67 16.28 -12.54 -8.39
C ALA A 67 17.53 -11.81 -8.88
N SER A 68 18.44 -11.51 -7.95
CA SER A 68 19.73 -10.92 -8.23
C SER A 68 20.29 -11.63 -9.44
N ALA A 69 20.60 -10.86 -10.48
CA ALA A 69 21.15 -11.36 -11.72
C ALA A 69 22.24 -12.38 -11.40
N ARG A 70 21.94 -13.64 -11.70
CA ARG A 70 22.86 -14.75 -11.65
C ARG A 70 23.88 -14.49 -12.76
N ARG A 71 25.03 -13.92 -12.42
CA ARG A 71 26.24 -13.86 -13.24
C ARG A 71 27.42 -14.19 -12.36
#